data_AF-A0A443RXA3-F1
#
_entry.id   AF-A0A443RXA3-F1
#
_cell.length_a   1.000
_cell.length_b   1.000
_cell.length_c   1.000
_cell.angle_alpha   90.00
_cell.angle_beta   90.00
_cell.angle_gamma   90.00
#
_symmetry.space_group_name_H-M   'P 1'
#
loop_
_entity.id
_entity.type
_entity.pdbx_description
1 polymer ?
#
loop_
_entity_poly.entity_id
_entity_poly.type
_entity_poly.pdbx_seq_one_letter_code
_entity_poly.pdbx_strand_id
1 'polypeptide(L)'
;FNYKHEGSYSIGTLGYEEVKCDFIDFTYVRCASESLVERINKDVKDFVEKLRESDELKGSLNLEFYCKRKGRMWPLNETPIVWEIWVLKIDCIPVLNVLVGNAGKSSERVEEALLEKLLTIVQIVNSSKCYLPQMPNRENVDTVFDTSHRDVQPYIYKIVHKIGNAGAVSQTTADFGPSSAAIKKLIKHTKYYGTSIMSAEQPTIL
;
A
#
# COMPACT_ATOMS: atom_id res chain seq x y z
N PHE A 1 -3.19 6.67 20.83
CA PHE A 1 -3.69 6.11 22.10
C PHE A 1 -2.99 6.81 23.25
N ASN A 2 -3.77 7.37 24.19
CA ASN A 2 -3.24 7.89 25.44
C ASN A 2 -3.72 6.97 26.57
N TYR A 3 -2.83 6.10 27.06
CA TYR A 3 -3.14 5.17 28.15
C TYR A 3 -3.07 5.87 29.51
N LYS A 4 -4.10 5.66 30.34
CA LYS A 4 -4.18 6.12 31.73
C LYS A 4 -3.67 5.02 32.67
N HIS A 5 -3.37 5.39 33.92
CA HIS A 5 -2.82 4.47 34.93
C HIS A 5 -3.74 3.28 35.26
N GLU A 6 -5.05 3.39 35.02
CA GLU A 6 -6.05 2.36 35.34
C GLU A 6 -6.33 1.38 34.19
N GLY A 7 -5.46 1.31 33.18
CA GLY A 7 -5.66 0.43 32.01
C GLY A 7 -6.70 0.92 31.00
N SER A 8 -7.37 2.04 31.28
CA SER A 8 -8.19 2.76 30.31
C SER A 8 -7.33 3.57 29.34
N TYR A 9 -7.84 3.85 28.13
CA TYR A 9 -7.17 4.70 27.15
C TYR A 9 -8.15 5.66 26.48
N SER A 10 -7.65 6.79 25.99
CA SER A 10 -8.39 7.64 25.06
C SER A 10 -7.79 7.56 23.65
N ILE A 11 -8.67 7.61 22.66
CA ILE A 11 -8.31 7.69 21.24
C ILE A 11 -8.43 9.17 20.83
N GLY A 12 -7.40 9.68 20.16
CA GLY A 12 -7.44 11.04 19.59
C GLY A 12 -8.26 11.08 18.30
N THR A 13 -8.52 12.27 17.79
CA THR A 13 -9.19 12.42 16.49
C THR A 13 -8.18 12.32 15.36
N LEU A 14 -8.49 11.55 14.32
CA LEU A 14 -7.73 11.52 13.07
C LEU A 14 -8.28 12.58 12.11
N GLY A 15 -7.40 13.39 11.53
CA GLY A 15 -7.73 14.30 10.44
C GLY A 15 -7.72 13.58 9.09
N TYR A 16 -8.53 14.04 8.15
CA TYR A 16 -8.59 13.52 6.78
C TYR A 16 -8.64 14.67 5.79
N GLU A 17 -8.11 14.44 4.59
CA GLU A 17 -8.16 15.40 3.49
C GLU A 17 -8.42 14.71 2.16
N GLU A 18 -9.10 15.43 1.27
CA GLU A 18 -9.31 15.04 -0.12
C GLU A 18 -8.11 15.45 -0.96
N VAL A 19 -7.65 14.55 -1.82
CA VAL A 19 -6.51 14.76 -2.71
C VAL A 19 -6.95 14.52 -4.14
N LYS A 20 -6.96 15.60 -4.91
CA LYS A 20 -7.18 15.56 -6.36
C LYS A 20 -5.90 15.07 -7.04
N CYS A 21 -6.03 14.11 -7.96
CA CYS A 21 -4.92 13.65 -8.78
C CYS A 21 -4.67 14.62 -9.95
N ASP A 22 -3.40 14.85 -10.28
CA ASP A 22 -3.03 15.78 -11.37
C ASP A 22 -3.16 15.16 -12.76
N PHE A 23 -2.96 13.84 -12.88
CA PHE A 23 -2.82 13.14 -14.16
C PHE A 23 -4.01 12.24 -14.53
N ILE A 24 -4.99 12.11 -13.62
CA ILE A 24 -6.22 11.34 -13.79
C ILE A 24 -7.37 12.10 -13.13
N ASP A 25 -8.58 12.00 -13.69
CA ASP A 25 -9.77 12.60 -13.08
C ASP A 25 -10.26 11.75 -11.91
N PHE A 26 -9.51 11.78 -10.81
CA PHE A 26 -9.75 10.98 -9.62
C PHE A 26 -9.42 11.80 -8.38
N THR A 27 -10.22 11.62 -7.33
CA THR A 27 -9.99 12.22 -6.01
C THR A 27 -10.07 11.11 -4.96
N TYR A 28 -9.11 11.06 -4.06
CA TYR A 28 -9.09 10.09 -2.96
C TYR A 28 -8.98 10.79 -1.61
N VAL A 29 -9.40 10.10 -0.54
CA VAL A 29 -9.27 10.59 0.84
C VAL A 29 -8.07 9.92 1.50
N ARG A 30 -7.27 10.69 2.23
CA ARG A 30 -6.17 10.15 3.06
C ARG A 30 -6.13 10.79 4.44
N CYS A 31 -5.39 10.19 5.36
CA CYS A 31 -5.08 10.81 6.64
C CYS A 31 -4.33 12.12 6.41
N ALA A 32 -4.72 13.17 7.13
CA ALA A 32 -4.04 14.46 7.15
C ALA A 32 -2.76 14.36 8.01
N SER A 33 -1.76 13.62 7.52
CA SER A 33 -0.46 13.44 8.16
C SER A 33 0.68 13.45 7.17
N GLU A 34 1.41 14.58 7.14
CA GLU A 34 2.55 14.78 6.25
C GLU A 34 3.62 13.72 6.46
N SER A 35 3.97 13.42 7.72
CA SER A 35 5.02 12.45 8.04
C SER A 35 4.72 11.02 7.57
N LEU A 36 3.44 10.61 7.61
CA LEU A 36 3.01 9.32 7.07
C LEU A 36 3.06 9.31 5.54
N VAL A 37 2.62 10.41 4.93
CA VAL A 37 2.57 10.58 3.47
C VAL A 37 3.95 10.62 2.86
N GLU A 38 4.88 11.36 3.44
CA GLU A 38 6.28 11.39 3.00
C GLU A 38 6.91 9.99 3.01
N ARG A 39 6.67 9.22 4.07
CA ARG A 39 7.18 7.84 4.19
C ARG A 39 6.61 6.93 3.10
N ILE A 40 5.29 6.94 2.91
CA ILE A 40 4.64 6.14 1.86
C ILE A 40 5.12 6.57 0.47
N ASN A 41 5.18 7.88 0.21
CA ASN A 41 5.61 8.43 -1.09
C ASN A 41 7.07 8.08 -1.41
N LYS A 42 7.94 8.00 -0.40
CA LYS A 42 9.32 7.53 -0.60
C LYS A 42 9.36 6.12 -1.17
N ASP A 43 8.61 5.19 -0.58
CA ASP A 43 8.57 3.79 -1.03
C ASP A 43 7.89 3.65 -2.41
N VAL A 44 6.82 4.41 -2.66
CA VAL A 44 6.14 4.45 -3.95
C VAL A 44 7.05 5.03 -5.04
N LYS A 45 7.82 6.09 -4.73
CA LYS A 45 8.74 6.72 -5.68
C LYS A 45 9.86 5.76 -6.09
N ASP A 46 10.48 5.07 -5.12
CA ASP A 46 11.49 4.04 -5.39
C ASP A 46 10.94 2.92 -6.28
N PHE A 47 9.71 2.48 -6.05
CA PHE A 47 9.04 1.52 -6.94
C PHE A 47 8.84 2.07 -8.36
N VAL A 48 8.34 3.31 -8.50
CA VAL A 48 8.07 3.93 -9.80
C VAL A 48 9.36 4.13 -10.59
N GLU A 49 10.44 4.55 -9.96
CA GLU A 49 11.76 4.70 -10.59
C GLU A 49 12.25 3.34 -11.14
N LYS A 50 12.23 2.29 -10.32
CA LYS A 50 12.62 0.93 -10.73
C LYS A 50 11.72 0.34 -11.81
N LEU A 51 10.43 0.66 -11.80
CA LEU A 51 9.49 0.21 -12.83
C LEU A 51 9.76 0.91 -14.17
N ARG A 52 10.14 2.19 -14.17
CA ARG A 52 10.48 2.95 -15.38
C ARG A 52 11.79 2.49 -16.01
N GLU A 53 12.74 2.06 -15.20
CA GLU A 53 14.04 1.52 -15.66
C GLU A 53 13.93 0.10 -16.21
N SER A 54 12.77 -0.56 -16.06
CA SER A 54 12.57 -1.96 -16.44
C SER A 54 11.83 -2.11 -17.77
N ASP A 55 12.36 -3.00 -18.63
CA ASP A 55 11.72 -3.41 -19.88
C ASP A 55 10.43 -4.21 -19.69
N GLU A 56 10.20 -4.77 -18.50
CA GLU A 56 9.03 -5.61 -18.22
C GLU A 56 7.73 -4.80 -18.15
N LEU A 57 7.82 -3.50 -17.87
CA LEU A 57 6.70 -2.56 -17.67
C LEU A 57 5.63 -3.08 -16.70
N LYS A 58 5.98 -4.03 -15.84
CA LYS A 58 5.07 -4.69 -14.90
C LYS A 58 5.70 -4.75 -13.53
N GLY A 59 4.87 -4.68 -12.51
CA GLY A 59 5.35 -4.80 -11.14
C GLY A 59 4.22 -5.03 -10.15
N SER A 60 4.60 -5.20 -8.89
CA SER A 60 3.67 -5.30 -7.77
C SER A 60 4.19 -4.56 -6.56
N LEU A 61 3.27 -3.98 -5.80
CA LEU A 61 3.52 -3.25 -4.57
C LEU A 61 2.67 -3.89 -3.47
N ASN A 62 3.32 -4.37 -2.41
CA ASN A 62 2.72 -5.05 -1.29
C ASN A 62 2.73 -4.12 -0.09
N LEU A 63 1.56 -3.86 0.49
CA LEU A 63 1.42 -3.26 1.80
C LEU A 63 1.19 -4.38 2.83
N GLU A 64 2.19 -4.64 3.66
CA GLU A 64 2.15 -5.70 4.67
C GLU A 64 1.98 -5.08 6.06
N PHE A 65 0.90 -5.44 6.76
CA PHE A 65 0.69 -5.10 8.16
C PHE A 65 1.16 -6.23 9.06
N TYR A 66 1.89 -5.89 10.14
CA TYR A 66 2.49 -6.89 11.01
C TYR A 66 2.55 -6.47 12.47
N CYS A 67 2.70 -7.45 13.36
CA CYS A 67 2.97 -7.23 14.78
C CYS A 67 4.41 -7.65 15.09
N LYS A 68 5.12 -6.86 15.90
CA LYS A 68 6.41 -7.26 16.48
C LYS A 68 6.19 -8.24 17.62
N ARG A 69 7.10 -9.19 17.82
CA ARG A 69 7.06 -10.11 18.95
C ARG A 69 7.91 -9.56 20.09
N LYS A 70 7.32 -9.33 21.27
CA LYS A 70 8.07 -9.03 22.51
C LYS A 70 8.00 -10.23 23.43
N GLY A 71 9.13 -10.81 23.82
CA GLY A 71 9.17 -11.97 24.70
C GLY A 71 10.58 -12.34 25.17
N ARG A 72 10.66 -12.97 26.35
CA ARG A 72 11.88 -13.47 27.00
C ARG A 72 12.31 -14.86 26.51
N MET A 73 12.31 -15.10 25.21
CA MET A 73 12.93 -16.30 24.64
C MET A 73 14.07 -15.86 23.74
N TRP A 74 15.29 -16.24 24.15
CA TRP A 74 16.57 -16.42 23.45
C TRP A 74 16.60 -16.17 21.91
N PRO A 75 17.73 -15.71 21.32
CA PRO A 75 17.79 -14.71 20.25
C PRO A 75 17.60 -15.27 18.82
N LEU A 76 16.72 -16.25 18.60
CA LEU A 76 16.66 -16.95 17.31
C LEU A 76 15.50 -16.55 16.37
N ASN A 77 14.61 -15.64 16.75
CA ASN A 77 13.39 -15.40 15.97
C ASN A 77 12.64 -14.14 16.42
N GLU A 78 13.20 -12.97 16.13
CA GLU A 78 12.49 -11.69 16.07
C GLU A 78 11.61 -11.56 14.81
N THR A 79 11.10 -12.67 14.27
CA THR A 79 10.32 -12.63 13.03
C THR A 79 8.96 -11.96 13.29
N PRO A 80 8.64 -10.90 12.54
CA PRO A 80 7.35 -10.23 12.67
C PRO A 80 6.21 -11.15 12.21
N ILE A 81 5.06 -11.04 12.86
CA ILE A 81 3.85 -11.77 12.49
C ILE A 81 3.04 -10.88 11.54
N VAL A 82 3.06 -11.20 10.25
CA VAL A 82 2.25 -10.51 9.24
C VAL A 82 0.81 -10.99 9.35
N TRP A 83 -0.13 -10.07 9.55
CA TRP A 83 -1.54 -10.38 9.74
C TRP A 83 -2.43 -9.94 8.57
N GLU A 84 -1.97 -9.01 7.73
CA GLU A 84 -2.66 -8.67 6.48
C GLU A 84 -1.67 -8.22 5.40
N ILE A 85 -1.96 -8.57 4.15
CA ILE A 85 -1.16 -8.19 2.97
C ILE A 85 -2.11 -7.69 1.89
N TRP A 86 -1.90 -6.47 1.43
CA TRP A 86 -2.57 -5.89 0.27
C TRP A 86 -1.61 -5.86 -0.91
N VAL A 87 -1.97 -6.50 -2.03
CA VAL A 87 -1.12 -6.58 -3.22
C VAL A 87 -1.73 -5.76 -4.35
N LEU A 88 -1.05 -4.69 -4.76
CA LEU A 88 -1.38 -3.92 -5.95
C LEU A 88 -0.49 -4.37 -7.11
N LYS A 89 -1.08 -4.82 -8.21
CA LYS A 89 -0.35 -5.18 -9.44
C LYS A 89 -0.54 -4.11 -10.49
N ILE A 90 0.57 -3.74 -11.14
CA ILE A 90 0.62 -2.67 -12.13
C ILE A 90 1.20 -3.23 -13.41
N ASP A 91 0.52 -2.94 -14.52
CA ASP A 91 0.93 -3.30 -15.89
C ASP A 91 0.90 -2.02 -16.73
N CYS A 92 2.06 -1.41 -16.96
CA CYS A 92 2.21 -0.18 -17.71
C CYS A 92 2.13 -0.44 -19.22
N ILE A 93 1.31 0.33 -19.92
CA ILE A 93 1.19 0.22 -21.37
C ILE A 93 1.85 1.42 -22.04
N PRO A 94 2.80 1.19 -22.98
CA PRO A 94 3.44 2.26 -23.71
C PRO A 94 2.44 3.18 -24.42
N VAL A 95 2.69 4.49 -24.36
CA VAL A 95 1.84 5.54 -24.98
C VAL A 95 1.63 5.29 -26.47
N LEU A 96 2.65 4.83 -27.18
CA LEU A 96 2.58 4.47 -28.60
C LEU A 96 1.52 3.39 -28.89
N ASN A 97 1.36 2.41 -28.00
CA ASN A 97 0.36 1.36 -28.17
C ASN A 97 -1.07 1.92 -28.00
N VAL A 98 -1.24 2.96 -27.18
CA VAL A 98 -2.51 3.68 -27.02
C VAL A 98 -2.83 4.51 -28.27
N LEU A 99 -1.85 5.30 -28.73
CA LEU A 99 -2.01 6.23 -29.86
C LEU A 99 -2.31 5.51 -31.18
N VAL A 100 -1.72 4.34 -31.39
CA VAL A 100 -1.90 3.55 -32.63
C VAL A 100 -3.13 2.63 -32.56
N GLY A 101 -3.89 2.63 -31.45
CA GLY A 101 -5.05 1.75 -31.27
C GLY A 101 -4.70 0.27 -31.12
N ASN A 102 -3.43 -0.05 -30.87
CA ASN A 102 -2.94 -1.41 -30.62
C ASN A 102 -3.11 -1.86 -29.16
N ALA A 103 -3.53 -0.95 -28.28
CA ALA A 103 -4.11 -1.27 -26.98
C ALA A 103 -5.42 -2.05 -27.24
N GLY A 104 -5.35 -3.38 -27.27
CA GLY A 104 -6.47 -4.25 -27.65
C GLY A 104 -7.80 -3.94 -26.94
N LYS A 105 -8.88 -4.59 -27.40
CA LYS A 105 -10.32 -4.40 -27.07
C LYS A 105 -10.76 -4.30 -25.58
N SER A 106 -9.85 -4.23 -24.60
CA SER A 106 -10.13 -4.12 -23.16
C SER A 106 -9.38 -2.96 -22.48
N SER A 107 -9.35 -1.77 -23.10
CA SER A 107 -8.89 -0.56 -22.41
C SER A 107 -10.03 -0.03 -21.53
N GLU A 108 -10.13 -0.55 -20.29
CA GLU A 108 -10.90 0.11 -19.24
C GLU A 108 -10.19 1.42 -18.88
N ARG A 109 -10.97 2.49 -18.63
CA ARG A 109 -10.42 3.76 -18.16
C ARG A 109 -9.77 3.56 -16.79
N VAL A 110 -8.59 4.17 -16.57
CA VAL A 110 -7.85 4.00 -15.31
C VAL A 110 -8.68 4.47 -14.12
N GLU A 111 -9.49 5.51 -14.30
CA GLU A 111 -10.38 6.05 -13.27
C GLU A 111 -11.47 5.05 -12.86
N GLU A 112 -12.06 4.35 -13.84
CA GLU A 112 -13.08 3.31 -13.60
C GLU A 112 -12.45 2.11 -12.86
N ALA A 113 -11.27 1.68 -13.29
CA ALA A 113 -10.54 0.60 -12.64
C ALA A 113 -10.17 0.96 -11.19
N LEU A 114 -9.75 2.20 -10.93
CA LEU A 114 -9.44 2.69 -9.58
C LEU A 114 -10.67 2.77 -8.69
N LEU A 115 -11.80 3.25 -9.22
CA LEU A 115 -13.06 3.29 -8.49
C LEU A 115 -13.52 1.87 -8.10
N GLU A 116 -13.42 0.90 -9.01
CA GLU A 116 -13.70 -0.50 -8.71
C GLU A 116 -12.82 -1.01 -7.58
N LYS A 117 -11.51 -0.69 -7.58
CA LYS A 117 -10.59 -1.10 -6.51
C LYS A 117 -10.92 -0.45 -5.19
N LEU A 118 -11.27 0.84 -5.18
CA LEU A 118 -11.66 1.54 -3.97
C LEU A 118 -12.91 0.90 -3.34
N LEU A 119 -13.94 0.63 -4.15
CA LEU A 119 -15.15 -0.06 -3.69
C LEU A 119 -14.83 -1.47 -3.16
N THR A 120 -13.92 -2.18 -3.82
CA THR A 120 -13.46 -3.50 -3.37
C THR A 120 -12.75 -3.42 -2.02
N ILE A 121 -11.88 -2.43 -1.81
CA ILE A 121 -11.21 -2.20 -0.51
C ILE A 121 -12.25 -1.96 0.58
N VAL A 122 -13.21 -1.06 0.34
CA VAL A 122 -14.29 -0.75 1.29
C VAL A 122 -15.10 -2.00 1.64
N GLN A 123 -15.45 -2.83 0.65
CA GLN A 123 -16.17 -4.09 0.89
C GLN A 123 -15.36 -5.09 1.73
N ILE A 124 -14.06 -5.23 1.44
CA ILE A 124 -13.18 -6.15 2.18
C ILE A 124 -12.99 -5.69 3.63
N VAL A 125 -12.76 -4.40 3.84
CA VAL A 125 -12.55 -3.81 5.18
C VAL A 125 -13.82 -3.91 6.02
N ASN A 126 -14.99 -3.68 5.42
CA ASN A 126 -16.28 -3.78 6.11
C ASN A 126 -16.83 -5.21 6.22
N SER A 127 -16.10 -6.21 5.73
CA SER A 127 -16.50 -7.61 5.87
C SER A 127 -16.40 -8.04 7.33
N SER A 128 -17.39 -8.79 7.82
CA SER A 128 -17.35 -9.41 9.16
C SER A 128 -16.18 -10.39 9.36
N LYS A 129 -15.50 -10.78 8.28
CA LYS A 129 -14.30 -11.63 8.29
C LYS A 129 -13.00 -10.82 8.37
N CYS A 130 -13.08 -9.49 8.46
CA CYS A 130 -11.91 -8.65 8.59
C CYS A 130 -11.31 -8.80 9.98
N TYR A 131 -10.10 -9.37 10.06
CA TYR A 131 -9.36 -9.52 11.30
C TYR A 131 -8.69 -8.21 11.68
N LEU A 132 -8.69 -7.90 12.97
CA LEU A 132 -7.87 -6.85 13.56
C LEU A 132 -7.02 -7.44 14.70
N PRO A 133 -5.76 -6.99 14.87
CA PRO A 133 -4.95 -7.36 16.02
C PRO A 133 -5.67 -7.04 17.34
N GLN A 134 -5.42 -7.87 18.36
CA GLN A 134 -5.89 -7.59 19.71
C GLN A 134 -5.29 -6.27 20.22
N MET A 135 -6.09 -5.48 20.92
CA MET A 135 -5.65 -4.19 21.44
C MET A 135 -4.52 -4.40 22.45
N PRO A 136 -3.31 -3.84 22.24
CA PRO A 136 -2.21 -4.00 23.17
C PRO A 136 -2.44 -3.19 24.45
N ASN A 137 -1.73 -3.57 25.52
CA ASN A 137 -1.57 -2.72 26.69
C ASN A 137 -0.50 -1.63 26.43
N ARG A 138 -0.33 -0.71 27.38
CA ARG A 138 0.60 0.42 27.26
C ARG A 138 2.05 -0.01 26.95
N GLU A 139 2.52 -1.11 27.53
CA GLU A 139 3.90 -1.59 27.38
C GLU A 139 4.18 -2.20 26.00
N ASN A 140 3.13 -2.64 25.31
CA ASN A 140 3.20 -3.34 24.03
C ASN A 140 2.57 -2.54 22.88
N VAL A 141 2.23 -1.26 23.08
CA VAL A 141 1.58 -0.45 22.04
C VAL A 141 2.43 -0.36 20.76
N ASP A 142 3.75 -0.31 20.91
CA ASP A 142 4.76 -0.24 19.85
C ASP A 142 5.02 -1.58 19.14
N THR A 143 4.35 -2.66 19.58
CA THR A 143 4.37 -3.97 18.90
C THR A 143 3.26 -4.13 17.89
N VAL A 144 2.21 -3.31 17.97
CA VAL A 144 1.05 -3.34 17.06
C VAL A 144 0.95 -2.06 16.24
N PHE A 145 1.33 -0.91 16.81
CA PHE A 145 1.22 0.39 16.17
C PHE A 145 2.58 1.07 15.98
N ASP A 146 2.71 1.84 14.90
CA ASP A 146 3.82 2.78 14.74
C ASP A 146 3.54 4.03 15.59
N THR A 147 4.40 4.25 16.58
CA THR A 147 4.32 5.37 17.53
C THR A 147 5.25 6.53 17.16
N SER A 148 5.92 6.47 16.01
CA SER A 148 6.84 7.51 15.54
C SER A 148 6.15 8.74 14.95
N HIS A 149 4.86 8.62 14.60
CA HIS A 149 4.02 9.71 14.09
C HIS A 149 3.32 10.45 15.25
N ARG A 150 3.23 11.78 15.17
CA ARG A 150 2.68 12.61 16.26
C ARG A 150 1.16 12.75 16.21
N ASP A 151 0.61 12.74 15.01
CA ASP A 151 -0.75 13.10 14.62
C ASP A 151 -1.60 11.89 14.21
N VAL A 152 -0.94 10.79 13.85
CA VAL A 152 -1.57 9.51 13.49
C VAL A 152 -0.85 8.37 14.19
N GLN A 153 -1.52 7.22 14.29
CA GLN A 153 -0.93 6.02 14.87
C GLN A 153 -1.35 4.80 14.03
N PRO A 154 -0.73 4.59 12.86
CA PRO A 154 -1.08 3.48 11.99
C PRO A 154 -0.65 2.15 12.64
N TYR A 155 -1.27 1.05 12.21
CA TYR A 155 -0.68 -0.28 12.44
C TYR A 155 0.72 -0.31 11.84
N ILE A 156 1.62 -1.10 12.42
CA ILE A 156 2.97 -1.25 11.86
C ILE A 156 2.85 -1.90 10.48
N TYR A 157 3.46 -1.24 9.50
CA TYR A 157 3.40 -1.67 8.11
C TYR A 157 4.78 -1.59 7.47
N LYS A 158 4.93 -2.29 6.34
CA LYS A 158 6.02 -2.08 5.39
C LYS A 158 5.49 -2.16 3.97
N ILE A 159 6.12 -1.41 3.08
CA ILE A 159 5.88 -1.48 1.64
C ILE A 159 7.01 -2.26 0.99
N VAL A 160 6.67 -3.32 0.26
CA VAL A 160 7.62 -4.16 -0.47
C VAL A 160 7.20 -4.18 -1.93
N HIS A 161 8.13 -3.96 -2.86
CA HIS A 161 7.81 -3.99 -4.28
C HIS A 161 8.67 -5.00 -5.05
N LYS A 162 8.15 -5.41 -6.21
CA LYS A 162 8.79 -6.33 -7.15
C LYS A 162 8.56 -5.84 -8.57
N ILE A 163 9.58 -5.94 -9.41
CA ILE A 163 9.53 -5.62 -10.84
C ILE A 163 9.46 -6.93 -11.65
N GLY A 164 8.77 -6.89 -12.78
CA GLY A 164 8.51 -8.02 -13.65
C GLY A 164 7.52 -9.02 -13.08
N ASN A 165 7.36 -10.13 -13.80
CA ASN A 165 6.50 -11.23 -13.36
C ASN A 165 7.32 -12.23 -12.52
N ALA A 166 7.89 -11.78 -11.40
CA ALA A 166 8.55 -12.69 -10.47
C ALA A 166 7.48 -13.59 -9.81
N GLY A 167 7.23 -14.74 -10.43
CA GLY A 167 6.59 -15.88 -9.80
C GLY A 167 7.28 -16.21 -8.48
N ALA A 168 6.47 -16.68 -7.54
CA ALA A 168 6.79 -16.96 -6.15
C ALA A 168 6.98 -15.73 -5.25
N VAL A 169 6.04 -15.62 -4.31
CA VAL A 169 6.31 -15.14 -2.95
C VAL A 169 7.67 -15.72 -2.55
N SER A 170 8.62 -14.87 -2.17
CA SER A 170 9.80 -15.36 -1.47
C SER A 170 9.26 -15.89 -0.16
N GLN A 171 9.01 -17.20 -0.11
CA GLN A 171 8.75 -17.92 1.12
C GLN A 171 10.04 -17.84 1.92
N THR A 172 10.25 -16.75 2.66
CA THR A 172 10.83 -16.91 3.98
C THR A 172 9.79 -17.70 4.76
N THR A 173 10.00 -19.01 4.85
CA THR A 173 9.29 -19.90 5.76
C THR A 173 9.57 -19.45 7.19
N ALA A 174 8.89 -18.40 7.63
CA ALA A 174 8.60 -18.18 9.04
C ALA A 174 7.30 -18.93 9.32
N ASP A 175 7.47 -20.02 10.06
CA ASP A 175 6.46 -20.89 10.66
C ASP A 175 5.08 -20.23 10.81
N PHE A 176 4.11 -20.68 10.00
CA PHE A 176 2.72 -20.26 10.14
C PHE A 176 2.18 -20.91 11.41
N GLY A 177 2.12 -20.15 12.50
CA GLY A 177 1.38 -20.56 13.69
C GLY A 177 -0.08 -20.92 13.33
N PRO A 178 -0.77 -21.74 14.13
CA PRO A 178 -2.07 -22.35 13.81
C PRO A 178 -3.26 -21.37 13.69
N SER A 179 -3.03 -20.07 13.49
CA SER A 179 -4.04 -19.02 13.36
C SER A 179 -3.77 -18.07 12.17
N SER A 180 -3.17 -18.56 11.07
CA SER A 180 -3.09 -17.83 9.79
C SER A 180 -4.47 -17.77 9.10
N ALA A 181 -5.41 -17.03 9.69
CA ALA A 181 -6.67 -16.72 9.06
C ALA A 181 -6.47 -15.66 7.97
N ALA A 182 -6.60 -16.12 6.72
CA ALA A 182 -6.80 -15.36 5.49
C ALA A 182 -5.61 -14.55 4.93
N ILE A 183 -4.83 -15.19 4.05
CA ILE A 183 -4.21 -14.46 2.93
C ILE A 183 -5.35 -13.92 2.06
N LYS A 184 -5.73 -12.65 2.24
CA LYS A 184 -6.68 -11.97 1.36
C LYS A 184 -5.98 -11.61 0.07
N LYS A 185 -6.13 -12.46 -0.93
CA LYS A 185 -5.49 -12.31 -2.24
C LYS A 185 -6.37 -11.45 -3.16
N LEU A 186 -6.07 -10.15 -3.26
CA LEU A 186 -6.61 -9.34 -4.36
C LEU A 186 -5.77 -9.64 -5.62
N ILE A 187 -6.20 -10.61 -6.43
CA ILE A 187 -5.76 -10.69 -7.83
C ILE A 187 -6.87 -10.12 -8.71
N LYS A 188 -6.66 -8.92 -9.21
CA LYS A 188 -7.21 -8.52 -10.52
C LYS A 188 -6.15 -7.69 -11.22
N HIS A 189 -5.74 -8.13 -12.42
CA HIS A 189 -4.79 -7.42 -13.28
C HIS A 189 -5.35 -6.03 -13.59
N THR A 190 -4.56 -4.98 -13.36
CA THR A 190 -4.88 -3.63 -13.82
C THR A 190 -3.83 -3.20 -14.84
N LYS A 191 -4.30 -2.81 -16.02
CA LYS A 191 -3.54 -2.25 -17.12
C LYS A 191 -3.61 -0.72 -17.02
N TYR A 192 -2.46 -0.06 -17.00
CA TYR A 192 -2.29 1.39 -16.88
C TYR A 192 -2.05 2.02 -18.26
N TYR A 193 -2.72 3.14 -18.52
CA TYR A 193 -2.53 3.97 -19.69
C TYR A 193 -2.33 5.41 -19.23
N GLY A 194 -1.08 5.86 -19.19
CA GLY A 194 -0.76 7.27 -18.93
C GLY A 194 -0.67 8.01 -20.26
N THR A 195 -1.59 8.94 -20.52
CA THR A 195 -1.41 9.94 -21.57
C THR A 195 -0.47 11.03 -21.06
N SER A 196 0.76 11.04 -21.56
CA SER A 196 1.58 12.25 -21.55
C SER A 196 1.51 12.85 -22.96
N ILE A 197 0.70 13.89 -23.11
CA ILE A 197 0.80 14.80 -24.26
C ILE A 197 1.85 15.83 -23.84
N MET A 198 3.02 15.77 -24.47
CA MET A 198 4.08 16.74 -24.28
C MET A 198 3.63 18.12 -24.80
N SER A 199 3.87 19.16 -24.00
CA SER A 199 4.15 20.50 -24.54
C SER A 199 5.57 20.85 -24.09
N ALA A 200 6.55 20.51 -24.94
CA ALA A 200 7.89 21.04 -24.85
C ALA A 200 7.95 22.29 -25.72
N GLU A 201 7.63 23.46 -25.14
CA GLU A 201 8.11 24.72 -25.69
C GLU A 201 9.54 24.93 -25.20
N GLN A 202 10.50 24.84 -26.12
CA GLN A 202 11.88 25.27 -25.88
C GLN A 202 11.92 26.79 -25.78
N PRO A 203 12.61 27.39 -24.79
CA PRO A 203 13.00 28.79 -24.89
C PRO A 203 14.15 28.91 -25.89
N THR A 204 13.88 29.56 -27.02
CA THR A 204 14.92 30.08 -27.90
C THR A 204 15.58 31.26 -27.18
N ILE A 205 16.89 31.13 -26.94
CA ILE A 205 17.74 32.22 -26.48
C ILE A 205 17.94 33.18 -27.66
N LEU A 206 17.44 34.42 -27.52
CA LEU A 206 18.03 35.64 -28.07
C LEU A 206 17.94 36.73 -27.02
#